data_AF-A0A3D2R2U2-F1
#
_entry.id   AF-A0A3D2R2U2-F1
#
_cell.length_a   1.000
_cell.length_b   1.000
_cell.length_c   1.000
_cell.angle_alpha   90.00
_cell.angle_beta   90.00
_cell.angle_gamma   90.00
#
_symmetry.space_group_name_H-M   'P 1'
#
loop_
_entity.id
_entity.type
_entity.pdbx_description
1 polymer ?
#
loop_
_entity_poly.entity_id
_entity_poly.type
_entity_poly.pdbx_seq_one_letter_code
_entity_poly.pdbx_strand_id
1 'polypeptide(L)'
;SMGLGPIMGIYQARYLKYLHDRGIADTSDRKVWVFCGDGEMDEPESQGAISLAARENLDNLIFVINCNLQRLDGPVRGNGKIIQELES
;
A
#
# COMPACT_ATOMS: atom_id res chain seq x y z
N SER A 1 -0.35 4.62 -13.88
CA SER A 1 0.59 3.49 -14.01
C SER A 1 0.38 2.60 -12.80
N MET A 2 0.30 1.28 -13.00
CA MET A 2 0.31 0.33 -11.88
C MET A 2 1.63 0.46 -11.10
N GLY A 3 1.63 0.13 -9.81
CA GLY A 3 2.81 0.17 -8.94
C GLY A 3 3.07 1.52 -8.26
N LEU A 4 2.74 2.63 -8.92
CA LEU A 4 2.97 3.97 -8.38
C LEU A 4 2.02 4.36 -7.24
N GLY A 5 0.77 3.87 -7.28
CA GLY A 5 -0.24 4.18 -6.26
C GLY A 5 0.17 3.76 -4.85
N PRO A 6 0.55 2.48 -4.64
CA PRO A 6 1.04 1.99 -3.35
C PRO A 6 2.20 2.79 -2.74
N ILE A 7 3.28 3.01 -3.50
CA ILE A 7 4.45 3.73 -3.00
C ILE A 7 4.11 5.19 -2.66
N MET A 8 3.34 5.87 -3.51
CA MET A 8 2.89 7.24 -3.25
C MET A 8 2.00 7.31 -2.01
N GLY A 9 1.11 6.34 -1.81
CA GLY A 9 0.27 6.26 -0.61
C GLY A 9 1.06 6.18 0.68
N ILE A 10 2.12 5.36 0.70
CA ILE A 10 3.04 5.24 1.85
C ILE A 10 3.71 6.58 2.14
N TYR A 11 4.29 7.23 1.14
CA TYR A 11 4.96 8.52 1.33
C TYR A 11 3.98 9.64 1.68
N GLN A 12 2.75 9.61 1.17
CA GLN A 12 1.70 10.55 1.53
C GLN A 12 1.31 10.43 3.01
N ALA A 13 1.13 9.19 3.50
CA ALA A 13 0.82 8.95 4.91
C ALA A 13 1.95 9.43 5.83
N ARG A 14 3.20 9.15 5.45
CA ARG A 14 4.39 9.65 6.14
C ARG A 14 4.46 11.18 6.12
N TYR A 15 4.14 11.81 5.01
CA TYR A 15 4.15 13.27 4.90
C TYR A 15 3.08 13.92 5.78
N LEU A 16 1.90 13.31 5.92
CA LEU A 16 0.89 13.80 6.86
C LEU A 16 1.40 13.74 8.31
N LYS A 17 2.00 12.62 8.74
CA LYS A 17 2.64 12.54 10.07
C LYS A 17 3.69 13.63 10.25
N TYR A 18 4.56 13.84 9.25
CA TYR A 18 5.53 14.92 9.28
C TYR A 18 4.89 16.31 9.50
N LEU A 19 3.81 16.64 8.79
CA LEU A 19 3.14 17.93 8.96
C LEU A 19 2.56 18.10 10.37
N HIS A 20 1.95 17.04 10.92
CA HIS A 20 1.40 17.02 12.27
C HIS A 20 2.50 17.17 13.32
N ASP A 21 3.56 16.36 13.25
CA ASP A 21 4.65 16.36 14.23
C ASP A 21 5.44 17.67 14.24
N ARG A 22 5.46 18.37 13.10
CA ARG A 22 6.08 19.70 12.96
C ARG A 22 5.17 20.86 13.35
N GLY A 23 3.91 20.60 13.71
CA GLY A 23 2.93 21.63 14.03
C GLY A 23 2.56 22.52 12.83
N ILE A 24 2.76 22.03 11.61
CA ILE A 24 2.46 22.79 10.37
C ILE A 24 0.97 22.70 10.04
N ALA A 25 0.36 21.53 10.24
CA ALA A 25 -1.07 21.30 10.06
C ALA A 25 -1.54 20.15 10.97
N ASP A 26 -2.74 20.25 11.52
CA ASP A 26 -3.37 19.12 12.20
C ASP A 26 -3.91 18.12 11.18
N THR A 27 -3.28 16.95 11.12
CA THR A 27 -3.68 15.84 10.26
C THR A 27 -4.02 14.57 11.05
N SER A 28 -4.25 14.69 12.36
CA SER A 28 -4.49 13.55 13.27
C SER A 28 -5.67 12.68 12.83
N ASP A 29 -6.74 13.29 12.31
CA ASP A 29 -7.95 12.60 11.83
C ASP A 29 -7.92 12.23 10.33
N ARG A 30 -6.77 12.31 9.66
CA ARG A 30 -6.66 11.98 8.23
C ARG A 30 -6.15 10.55 8.02
N LYS A 31 -6.80 9.82 7.11
CA LYS A 31 -6.36 8.51 6.62
C LYS A 31 -6.03 8.56 5.14
N VAL A 32 -4.99 7.84 4.74
CA VAL A 32 -4.62 7.60 3.34
C VAL A 32 -5.07 6.20 2.96
N TRP A 33 -5.90 6.12 1.93
CA TRP A 33 -6.44 4.86 1.42
C TRP A 33 -5.80 4.54 0.08
N VAL A 34 -5.19 3.38 -0.01
CA VAL A 34 -4.63 2.84 -1.26
C VAL A 34 -5.52 1.70 -1.72
N PHE A 35 -6.12 1.85 -2.89
CA PHE A 35 -6.86 0.79 -3.54
C PHE A 35 -6.03 0.25 -4.70
N CYS A 36 -5.71 -1.04 -4.67
CA CYS A 36 -4.91 -1.70 -5.70
C CYS A 36 -5.41 -3.13 -5.94
N GLY A 37 -5.00 -3.72 -7.07
CA GLY A 37 -5.29 -5.13 -7.38
C GLY A 37 -4.19 -6.06 -6.86
N ASP A 38 -4.52 -7.31 -6.58
CA ASP A 38 -3.54 -8.36 -6.27
C ASP A 38 -2.50 -8.55 -7.39
N GLY A 39 -2.90 -8.46 -8.66
CA GLY A 39 -1.97 -8.50 -9.80
C GLY A 39 -1.03 -7.30 -9.89
N GLU A 40 -1.44 -6.12 -9.38
CA GLU A 40 -0.57 -4.93 -9.30
C GLU A 40 0.50 -5.09 -8.21
N MET A 41 0.27 -5.95 -7.20
CA MET A 41 1.24 -6.20 -6.14
C MET A 41 2.49 -6.96 -6.62
N ASP A 42 2.53 -7.45 -7.86
CA ASP A 42 3.74 -8.01 -8.48
C ASP A 42 4.75 -6.93 -8.93
N GLU A 43 4.32 -5.66 -9.05
CA GLU A 43 5.23 -4.57 -9.40
C GLU A 43 6.19 -4.27 -8.24
N PRO A 44 7.51 -4.08 -8.49
CA PRO A 44 8.48 -3.78 -7.44
C PRO A 44 8.11 -2.57 -6.57
N GLU A 45 7.52 -1.54 -7.19
CA GLU A 45 7.07 -0.32 -6.53
C GLU A 45 5.90 -0.57 -5.58
N SER A 46 5.06 -1.58 -5.86
CA SER A 46 3.91 -1.91 -5.03
C SER A 46 4.29 -2.42 -3.64
N GLN A 47 5.38 -3.18 -3.55
CA GLN A 47 5.83 -3.80 -2.29
C GLN A 47 7.08 -3.17 -1.69
N GLY A 48 7.94 -2.54 -2.51
CA GLY A 48 9.29 -2.13 -2.10
C GLY A 48 9.35 -1.19 -0.90
N ALA A 49 8.29 -0.41 -0.67
CA ALA A 49 8.20 0.53 0.45
C ALA A 49 7.34 0.04 1.63
N ILE A 50 6.72 -1.15 1.60
CA ILE A 50 5.81 -1.61 2.66
C ILE A 50 6.53 -1.68 4.02
N SER A 51 7.79 -2.14 4.03
CA SER A 51 8.60 -2.18 5.26
C SER A 51 8.84 -0.80 5.89
N LEU A 52 8.83 0.29 5.09
CA LEU A 52 8.91 1.66 5.59
C LEU A 52 7.66 2.02 6.40
N ALA A 53 6.48 1.61 5.95
CA ALA A 53 5.24 1.90 6.65
C ALA A 53 5.21 1.29 8.06
N ALA A 54 5.73 0.07 8.21
CA ALA A 54 5.91 -0.57 9.52
C ALA A 54 6.95 0.16 10.39
N ARG A 55 8.12 0.52 9.82
CA ARG A 55 9.18 1.22 10.55
C ARG A 55 8.76 2.60 11.07
N GLU A 56 7.97 3.33 10.29
CA GLU A 56 7.50 4.68 10.62
C GLU A 56 6.16 4.66 11.39
N ASN A 57 5.63 3.47 11.74
CA ASN A 57 4.35 3.28 12.42
C ASN A 57 3.20 4.06 11.75
N LEU A 58 2.99 3.87 10.44
CA LEU A 58 1.98 4.60 9.67
C LEU A 58 0.56 4.04 9.92
N ASP A 59 0.03 4.23 11.13
CA ASP A 59 -1.35 3.94 11.53
C ASP A 59 -2.43 4.74 10.76
N ASN A 60 -2.01 5.72 9.98
CA ASN A 60 -2.85 6.55 9.12
C ASN A 60 -2.91 6.04 7.67
N LEU A 61 -2.28 4.91 7.36
CA LEU A 61 -2.28 4.28 6.04
C LEU A 61 -3.12 3.01 6.04
N ILE A 62 -4.00 2.87 5.04
CA ILE A 62 -4.87 1.71 4.85
C ILE A 62 -4.75 1.22 3.42
N PHE A 63 -4.35 -0.05 3.25
CA PHE A 63 -4.31 -0.73 1.97
C PHE A 63 -5.57 -1.58 1.81
N VAL A 64 -6.22 -1.44 0.66
CA VAL A 64 -7.36 -2.25 0.23
C VAL A 64 -6.95 -2.95 -1.06
N ILE A 65 -6.50 -4.19 -0.91
CA ILE A 65 -6.05 -5.02 -2.02
C ILE A 65 -7.21 -5.88 -2.50
N ASN A 66 -7.69 -5.62 -3.71
CA ASN A 66 -8.71 -6.45 -4.34
C ASN A 66 -8.09 -7.77 -4.83
N CYS A 67 -8.28 -8.82 -4.05
CA CYS A 67 -7.80 -10.17 -4.36
C CYS A 67 -8.86 -10.93 -5.16
N ASN A 68 -9.07 -10.55 -6.42
CA ASN A 68 -9.94 -11.28 -7.34
C ASN A 68 -9.26 -12.50 -7.98
N LEU A 69 -7.99 -12.75 -7.63
CA LEU A 69 -7.14 -13.87 -8.05
C LEU A 69 -6.73 -13.84 -9.53
N GLN A 70 -6.99 -12.73 -10.23
CA GLN A 70 -6.78 -12.61 -11.68
C GLN A 70 -6.11 -11.29 -12.07
N ARG A 71 -5.22 -11.39 -13.06
CA ARG A 71 -4.71 -10.28 -13.88
C ARG A 71 -5.27 -10.38 -15.29
N LEU A 72 -4.92 -9.43 -16.16
CA LEU A 72 -5.45 -9.35 -17.53
C LEU A 72 -5.26 -10.66 -18.32
N ASP A 73 -4.10 -11.32 -18.17
CA ASP A 73 -3.75 -12.53 -18.92
C ASP A 73 -3.83 -13.82 -18.10
N GLY A 74 -4.63 -13.86 -17.04
CA GLY A 74 -4.91 -15.08 -16.26
C GLY A 74 -4.66 -14.95 -14.76
N PRO A 75 -4.47 -16.06 -14.02
CA PRO A 75 -4.35 -16.01 -12.57
C PRO A 75 -3.04 -15.35 -12.11
N VAL A 76 -3.09 -14.63 -10.98
CA VAL A 76 -1.89 -13.99 -10.37
C VAL A 76 -0.92 -15.05 -9.84
N ARG A 77 -1.45 -16.09 -9.18
CA ARG A 77 -0.71 -17.28 -8.74
C ARG A 77 -1.50 -18.53 -9.08
N GLY A 78 -1.27 -19.13 -10.25
CA GLY A 78 -2.06 -20.28 -10.74
C GLY A 78 -2.00 -21.54 -9.85
N ASN A 79 -0.83 -21.82 -9.26
CA ASN A 79 -0.61 -22.97 -8.35
C ASN A 79 -0.36 -22.54 -6.91
N GLY A 80 -0.55 -21.26 -6.60
CA GLY A 80 -0.20 -20.65 -5.33
C GLY A 80 -1.40 -20.00 -4.66
N LYS A 81 -1.11 -19.20 -3.63
CA LYS A 81 -2.10 -18.60 -2.75
C LYS A 81 -1.70 -17.15 -2.47
N ILE A 82 -2.09 -16.24 -3.37
CA ILE A 82 -1.65 -14.83 -3.34
C ILE A 82 -2.06 -14.11 -2.05
N ILE A 83 -3.23 -14.43 -1.49
CA ILE A 83 -3.69 -13.82 -0.23
C ILE A 83 -2.73 -14.17 0.93
N GLN A 84 -2.28 -15.43 1.01
CA GLN A 84 -1.32 -15.88 2.02
C GLN A 84 0.08 -15.29 1.81
N GLU A 85 0.48 -15.07 0.55
CA GLU A 85 1.74 -14.40 0.22
C GLU A 85 1.71 -12.92 0.63
N LEU A 86 0.56 -12.25 0.49
CA LEU A 86 0.39 -10.86 0.92
C LEU A 86 0.18 -10.71 2.44
N GLU A 87 -0.24 -11.77 3.13
CA GLU A 87 -0.42 -11.80 4.57
C GLU A 87 0.91 -11.92 5.34
N SER A 88 1.91 -12.59 4.75
CA SER A 88 3.20 -12.92 5.39
C SER A 88 4.20 -11.77 5.41
#